data_AF-A0A8H8SZG0-F1
#
_entry.id   AF-A0A8H8SZG0-F1
#
_cell.length_a   1.000
_cell.length_b   1.000
_cell.length_c   1.000
_cell.angle_alpha   90.00
_cell.angle_beta   90.00
_cell.angle_gamma   90.00
#
_symmetry.space_group_name_H-M   'P 1'
#
loop_
_entity.id
_entity.type
_entity.pdbx_description
1 polymer ?
#
loop_
_entity_poly.entity_id
_entity_poly.type
_entity_poly.pdbx_seq_one_letter_code
_entity_poly.pdbx_strand_id
1 'polypeptide(L)'
;MQNHPTEPLKTLIDSGATSNFISPAIVKKYKIPKTLLGNPQVVRMLDGTISQTGCIWHQVQLTVLANGHPHSIPFLVCPIGNTPAILGMTWLTQESPLIDWSSGTVTFPDLAQIASKEEANLDPLADLPPQYHEFARVFGEEEFKVLPPHREYDIAINLLPDAKLTPGPIYWMTDAES
;
A
#
# COMPACT_ATOMS: atom_id res chain seq x y z
N MET A 1 36.35 -5.31 6.80
CA MET A 1 34.97 -5.31 6.25
C MET A 1 34.36 -6.66 6.62
N GLN A 2 33.36 -6.68 7.50
CA GLN A 2 32.70 -7.93 7.89
C GLN A 2 31.75 -8.34 6.76
N ASN A 3 32.07 -9.45 6.08
CA ASN A 3 31.19 -10.11 5.13
C ASN A 3 29.99 -10.64 5.91
N HIS A 4 28.90 -9.88 5.96
CA HIS A 4 27.62 -10.42 6.36
C HIS A 4 27.14 -11.36 5.24
N PRO A 5 26.87 -12.65 5.53
CA PRO A 5 26.29 -13.53 4.53
C PRO A 5 24.94 -12.96 4.08
N THR A 6 24.78 -12.73 2.78
CA THR A 6 23.51 -12.34 2.17
C THR A 6 22.62 -13.58 2.11
N GLU A 7 22.00 -13.94 3.23
CA GLU A 7 21.03 -15.03 3.25
C GLU A 7 19.67 -14.55 2.70
N PRO A 8 19.05 -15.30 1.77
CA PRO A 8 17.73 -14.97 1.28
C PRO A 8 16.69 -15.09 2.40
N LEU A 9 15.93 -14.01 2.63
CA LEU A 9 14.84 -13.96 3.60
C LEU A 9 13.50 -14.01 2.85
N LYS A 10 12.72 -15.07 3.07
CA LYS A 10 11.34 -15.14 2.54
C LYS A 10 10.52 -14.03 3.18
N THR A 11 10.01 -13.13 2.34
CA THR A 11 9.35 -11.90 2.76
C THR A 11 7.99 -11.81 2.08
N LEU A 12 6.95 -11.47 2.84
CA LEU A 12 5.61 -11.27 2.31
C LEU A 12 5.45 -9.82 1.84
N ILE A 13 4.83 -9.62 0.67
CA ILE A 13 4.35 -8.30 0.25
C ILE A 13 2.89 -8.19 0.67
N ASP A 14 2.56 -7.17 1.44
CA ASP A 14 1.23 -7.00 2.03
C ASP A 14 0.79 -5.53 1.95
N SER A 15 -0.07 -5.21 0.98
CA SER A 15 -0.66 -3.87 0.86
C SER A 15 -1.64 -3.54 1.98
N GLY A 16 -2.09 -4.53 2.76
CA GLY A 16 -2.88 -4.33 3.97
C GLY A 16 -2.05 -3.89 5.18
N ALA A 17 -0.72 -4.01 5.11
CA ALA A 17 0.18 -3.57 6.16
C ALA A 17 0.60 -2.11 5.98
N THR A 18 0.35 -1.26 6.96
CA THR A 18 0.71 0.17 6.88
C THR A 18 2.24 0.40 6.79
N SER A 19 3.01 -0.44 7.47
CA SER A 19 4.47 -0.32 7.59
C SER A 19 5.16 -1.64 7.25
N ASN A 20 6.47 -1.61 7.09
CA ASN A 20 7.29 -2.83 7.01
C ASN A 20 7.51 -3.43 8.40
N PHE A 21 7.42 -4.75 8.52
CA PHE A 21 7.57 -5.47 9.78
C PHE A 21 8.58 -6.61 9.69
N ILE A 22 9.28 -6.88 10.79
CA ILE A 22 10.19 -8.02 10.91
C ILE A 22 9.97 -8.77 12.21
N SER A 23 10.03 -10.10 12.13
CA SER A 23 9.88 -10.96 13.30
C SER A 23 11.05 -10.78 14.28
N PRO A 24 10.80 -10.64 15.60
CA PRO A 24 11.84 -10.62 16.62
C PRO A 24 12.76 -11.85 16.57
N ALA A 25 12.24 -12.99 16.12
CA ALA A 25 13.03 -14.22 15.97
C ALA A 25 14.13 -14.07 14.92
N ILE A 26 13.85 -13.38 13.80
CA ILE A 26 14.82 -13.08 12.75
C ILE A 26 15.87 -12.10 13.24
N VAL A 27 15.44 -11.01 13.91
CA VAL A 27 16.35 -10.04 14.53
C VAL A 27 17.31 -10.72 15.50
N LYS A 28 16.80 -11.64 16.34
CA LYS A 28 17.63 -12.42 17.28
C LYS A 28 18.55 -13.41 16.58
N LYS A 29 18.05 -14.17 15.59
CA LYS A 29 18.80 -15.17 14.83
C LYS A 29 20.02 -14.55 14.16
N TYR A 30 19.83 -13.41 13.49
CA TYR A 30 20.89 -12.73 12.75
C TYR A 30 21.63 -11.66 13.54
N LYS A 31 21.28 -11.48 14.83
CA LYS A 31 21.88 -10.48 15.73
C LYS A 31 21.86 -9.07 15.12
N ILE A 32 20.75 -8.72 14.48
CA ILE A 32 20.59 -7.44 13.79
C ILE A 32 20.53 -6.31 14.83
N PRO A 33 21.34 -5.25 14.70
CA PRO A 33 21.29 -4.09 15.58
C PRO A 33 19.92 -3.41 15.52
N LYS A 34 19.37 -3.07 16.69
CA LYS A 34 18.08 -2.39 16.84
C LYS A 34 18.30 -0.93 17.22
N THR A 35 17.45 -0.05 16.70
CA THR A 35 17.38 1.35 17.10
C THR A 35 16.07 1.58 17.85
N LEU A 36 16.15 2.30 18.98
CA LEU A 36 14.98 2.71 19.74
C LEU A 36 14.25 3.84 18.99
N LEU A 37 12.93 3.75 18.89
CA LEU A 37 12.08 4.80 18.37
C LEU A 37 11.88 5.88 19.43
N GLY A 38 12.01 7.15 19.05
CA GLY A 38 11.72 8.28 19.94
C GLY A 38 10.24 8.32 20.36
N ASN A 39 9.36 7.90 19.47
CA ASN A 39 7.93 7.73 19.74
C ASN A 39 7.52 6.28 19.42
N PRO A 40 6.90 5.55 20.36
CA PRO A 40 6.42 4.19 20.11
C PRO A 40 5.29 4.16 19.10
N GLN A 41 5.19 3.06 18.35
CA GLN A 41 4.10 2.83 17.40
C GLN A 41 3.15 1.75 17.91
N VAL A 42 1.84 1.95 17.75
CA VAL A 42 0.84 0.92 18.08
C VAL A 42 0.44 0.21 16.79
N VAL A 43 0.51 -1.13 16.80
CA VAL A 43 0.03 -1.95 15.69
C VAL A 43 -1.32 -2.53 16.02
N ARG A 44 -2.30 -2.23 15.17
CA ARG A 44 -3.63 -2.84 15.18
C ARG A 44 -3.66 -3.93 14.13
N MET A 45 -4.05 -5.13 14.55
CA MET A 45 -4.22 -6.28 13.67
C MET A 45 -5.56 -6.18 12.93
N LEU A 46 -5.72 -6.99 11.88
CA LEU A 46 -6.91 -6.97 11.01
C LEU A 46 -8.22 -7.25 11.78
N ASP A 47 -8.15 -8.05 12.84
CA ASP A 47 -9.28 -8.35 13.73
C ASP A 47 -9.61 -7.21 14.72
N GLY A 48 -8.96 -6.06 14.58
CA GLY A 48 -9.13 -4.89 15.44
C GLY A 48 -8.39 -4.98 16.78
N THR A 49 -7.78 -6.13 17.10
CA THR A 49 -7.01 -6.30 18.33
C THR A 49 -5.71 -5.51 18.25
N ILE A 50 -5.23 -5.03 19.40
CA ILE A 50 -3.89 -4.48 19.52
C ILE A 50 -2.95 -5.67 19.61
N SER A 51 -1.83 -5.64 18.86
CA SER A 51 -0.80 -6.70 18.93
C SER A 51 -0.49 -7.07 20.38
N GLN A 52 -0.28 -8.35 20.67
CA GLN A 52 0.02 -8.86 22.03
C GLN A 52 1.21 -8.14 22.71
N THR A 53 2.04 -7.48 21.90
CA THR A 53 3.22 -6.71 22.32
C THR A 53 2.92 -5.26 22.73
N GLY A 54 1.71 -4.75 22.46
CA GLY A 54 1.36 -3.34 22.66
C GLY A 54 2.15 -2.41 21.75
N CYS A 55 2.92 -1.50 22.36
CA CYS A 55 3.75 -0.51 21.67
C CYS A 55 5.04 -1.13 21.09
N ILE A 56 5.30 -0.86 19.82
CA ILE A 56 6.58 -1.13 19.16
C ILE A 56 7.55 0.00 19.47
N TRP A 57 8.66 -0.36 20.09
CA TRP A 57 9.74 0.57 20.46
C TRP A 57 10.98 0.45 19.59
N HIS A 58 11.09 -0.61 18.78
CA HIS A 58 12.33 -0.94 18.09
C HIS A 58 12.11 -1.01 16.58
N GLN A 59 13.09 -0.48 15.86
CA GLN A 59 13.23 -0.66 14.41
C GLN A 59 14.61 -1.23 14.09
N VAL A 60 14.74 -1.82 12.90
CA VAL A 60 16.01 -2.23 12.31
C VAL A 60 16.11 -1.68 10.89
N GLN A 61 17.34 -1.50 10.41
CA GLN A 61 17.61 -1.18 9.01
C GLN A 61 18.15 -2.43 8.32
N LEU A 62 17.48 -2.87 7.24
CA LEU A 62 17.95 -3.98 6.42
C LEU A 62 18.31 -3.50 5.03
N THR A 63 19.41 -4.01 4.50
CA THR A 63 19.76 -3.84 3.09
C THR A 63 19.11 -4.94 2.26
N VAL A 64 18.17 -4.57 1.41
CA VAL A 64 17.50 -5.48 0.47
C VAL A 64 18.04 -5.22 -0.93
N LEU A 65 18.41 -6.28 -1.63
CA LEU A 65 18.80 -6.18 -3.04
C LEU A 65 17.54 -6.20 -3.90
N ALA A 66 17.29 -5.09 -4.58
CA ALA A 66 16.21 -4.93 -5.56
C ALA A 66 16.81 -4.37 -6.85
N ASN A 67 16.46 -4.96 -8.00
CA ASN A 67 17.03 -4.59 -9.30
C ASN A 67 18.58 -4.60 -9.35
N GLY A 68 19.24 -5.51 -8.60
CA GLY A 68 20.71 -5.53 -8.48
C GLY A 68 21.31 -4.40 -7.64
N HIS A 69 20.48 -3.50 -7.08
CA HIS A 69 20.91 -2.39 -6.24
C HIS A 69 20.52 -2.59 -4.77
N PRO A 70 21.40 -2.26 -3.81
CA PRO A 70 21.10 -2.32 -2.39
C PRO A 70 20.22 -1.14 -1.96
N HIS A 71 19.08 -1.43 -1.34
CA HIS A 71 18.16 -0.47 -0.76
C HIS A 71 18.14 -0.63 0.77
N SER A 72 18.31 0.47 1.50
CA SER A 72 18.22 0.46 2.97
C SER A 72 16.77 0.69 3.39
N ILE A 73 16.11 -0.35 3.87
CA ILE A 73 14.69 -0.32 4.22
C ILE A 73 14.53 -0.45 5.74
N PRO A 74 13.78 0.46 6.38
CA PRO A 74 13.46 0.34 7.80
C PRO A 74 12.34 -0.69 8.02
N PHE A 75 12.49 -1.49 9.07
CA PHE A 75 11.50 -2.46 9.53
C PHE A 75 11.20 -2.28 11.02
N LEU A 76 9.92 -2.30 11.37
CA LEU A 76 9.45 -2.33 12.76
C LEU A 76 9.53 -3.75 13.31
N VAL A 77 10.07 -3.89 14.52
CA VAL A 77 10.21 -5.21 15.17
C VAL A 77 8.89 -5.60 15.83
N CYS A 78 8.15 -6.54 15.20
CA CYS A 78 6.81 -6.93 15.60
C CYS A 78 6.59 -8.45 15.46
N PRO A 79 5.93 -9.13 16.42
CA PRO A 79 5.49 -10.51 16.24
C PRO A 79 4.45 -10.62 15.13
N ILE A 80 4.89 -11.06 13.94
CA ILE A 80 4.08 -11.19 12.71
C ILE A 80 3.80 -12.67 12.37
N GLY A 81 3.55 -13.48 13.41
CA GLY A 81 3.33 -14.92 13.27
C GLY A 81 4.56 -15.66 12.74
N ASN A 82 4.35 -16.53 11.75
CA ASN A 82 5.40 -17.37 11.16
C ASN A 82 6.15 -16.71 10.00
N THR A 83 5.72 -15.51 9.59
CA THR A 83 6.35 -14.79 8.49
C THR A 83 7.65 -14.12 8.97
N PRO A 84 8.78 -14.30 8.27
CA PRO A 84 10.05 -13.68 8.69
C PRO A 84 10.04 -12.15 8.63
N ALA A 85 9.49 -11.60 7.54
CA ALA A 85 9.37 -10.16 7.29
C ALA A 85 8.17 -9.86 6.38
N ILE A 86 7.62 -8.65 6.50
CA ILE A 86 6.56 -8.10 5.66
C ILE A 86 7.05 -6.76 5.09
N LEU A 87 6.93 -6.61 3.76
CA LEU A 87 7.01 -5.32 3.07
C LEU A 87 5.59 -4.77 2.93
N GLY A 88 5.34 -3.64 3.58
CA GLY A 88 4.05 -2.99 3.61
C GLY A 88 3.98 -1.76 2.70
N MET A 89 2.97 -0.93 2.95
CA MET A 89 2.70 0.28 2.19
C MET A 89 3.86 1.27 2.18
N THR A 90 4.64 1.39 3.27
CA THR A 90 5.84 2.25 3.28
C THR A 90 6.86 1.89 2.21
N TRP A 91 7.03 0.59 1.92
CA TRP A 91 7.94 0.16 0.86
C TRP A 91 7.28 0.23 -0.52
N LEU A 92 6.01 -0.21 -0.62
CA LEU A 92 5.25 -0.20 -1.87
C LEU A 92 5.13 1.21 -2.47
N THR A 93 4.90 2.23 -1.67
CA THR A 93 4.81 3.62 -2.15
C THR A 93 6.17 4.20 -2.51
N GLN A 94 7.20 3.89 -1.72
CA GLN A 94 8.54 4.42 -1.94
C GLN A 94 9.18 3.84 -3.21
N GLU A 95 9.12 2.54 -3.39
CA GLU A 95 9.77 1.87 -4.52
C GLU A 95 8.87 1.77 -5.76
N SER A 96 7.55 1.95 -5.59
CA SER A 96 6.53 1.86 -6.65
C SER A 96 6.78 0.71 -7.65
N PRO A 97 6.99 -0.53 -7.16
CA PRO A 97 7.34 -1.64 -8.03
C PRO A 97 6.16 -2.06 -8.90
N LEU A 98 6.46 -2.57 -10.08
CA LEU A 98 5.50 -3.29 -10.91
C LEU A 98 5.43 -4.73 -10.42
N ILE A 99 4.24 -5.16 -9.98
CA ILE A 99 4.02 -6.52 -9.47
C ILE A 99 3.11 -7.25 -10.46
N ASP A 100 3.63 -8.30 -11.08
CA ASP A 100 2.81 -9.25 -11.83
C ASP A 100 2.36 -10.36 -10.88
N TRP A 101 1.12 -10.23 -10.42
CA TRP A 101 0.50 -11.18 -9.51
C TRP A 101 0.31 -12.57 -10.11
N SER A 102 0.16 -12.68 -11.43
CA SER A 102 -0.06 -13.96 -12.11
C SER A 102 1.21 -14.81 -12.15
N SER A 103 2.36 -14.17 -12.40
CA SER A 103 3.66 -14.82 -12.44
C SER A 103 4.41 -14.76 -11.11
N GLY A 104 3.94 -13.96 -10.15
CA GLY A 104 4.58 -13.74 -8.86
C GLY A 104 5.91 -12.98 -8.96
N THR A 105 6.06 -12.13 -9.98
CA THR A 105 7.29 -11.37 -10.23
C THR A 105 7.15 -9.92 -9.78
N VAL A 106 8.29 -9.33 -9.40
CA VAL A 106 8.42 -7.92 -9.03
C VAL A 106 9.49 -7.30 -9.91
N THR A 107 9.14 -6.26 -10.63
CA THR A 107 10.05 -5.48 -11.46
C THR A 107 10.05 -4.02 -11.02
N PHE A 108 11.17 -3.34 -11.27
CA PHE A 108 11.35 -1.94 -10.90
C PHE A 108 11.50 -1.15 -12.19
N PRO A 109 10.54 -0.29 -12.54
CA PRO A 109 10.64 0.49 -13.75
C PRO A 109 11.79 1.48 -13.63
N ASP A 110 12.56 1.62 -14.70
CA ASP A 110 13.50 2.72 -14.81
C ASP A 110 12.67 4.00 -14.98
N LEU A 111 12.81 4.96 -14.05
CA LEU A 111 12.09 6.25 -14.11
C LEU A 111 12.35 6.97 -15.44
N ALA A 112 13.45 6.68 -16.13
CA ALA A 112 13.74 7.19 -17.46
C ALA A 112 12.74 6.70 -18.55
N GLN A 113 12.07 5.56 -18.36
CA GLN A 113 11.13 4.97 -19.32
C GLN A 113 9.67 5.35 -19.07
N ILE A 114 9.27 5.62 -17.82
CA ILE A 114 7.89 6.08 -17.49
C ILE A 114 7.65 7.52 -17.95
N ALA A 115 8.72 8.30 -18.14
CA ALA A 115 8.66 9.62 -18.74
C ALA A 115 8.51 9.59 -20.29
N SER A 116 8.05 8.48 -20.88
CA SER A 116 7.46 8.55 -22.23
C SER A 116 6.12 9.25 -22.12
N LYS A 117 6.16 10.55 -22.40
CA LYS A 117 5.01 11.43 -22.61
C LYS A 117 3.91 10.67 -23.36
N GLU A 118 2.83 10.26 -22.67
CA GLU A 118 1.61 9.89 -23.38
C GLU A 118 1.20 11.12 -24.18
N GLU A 119 1.13 10.98 -25.51
CA GLU A 119 0.56 12.02 -26.33
C GLU A 119 -0.89 12.20 -25.85
N ALA A 120 -1.22 13.41 -25.42
CA ALA A 120 -2.58 13.75 -25.08
C ALA A 120 -3.50 13.29 -26.22
N ASN A 121 -4.51 12.47 -25.90
CA ASN A 121 -5.51 12.11 -26.89
C ASN A 121 -6.11 13.42 -27.43
N LEU A 122 -5.87 13.70 -28.72
CA LEU A 122 -6.29 14.94 -29.35
C LEU A 122 -7.81 15.01 -29.50
N ASP A 123 -8.52 13.88 -29.37
CA ASP A 123 -9.97 13.80 -29.39
C ASP A 123 -10.50 12.74 -28.40
N PRO A 124 -10.60 13.06 -27.09
CA PRO A 124 -11.13 12.15 -26.08
C PRO A 124 -12.64 11.87 -26.24
N LEU A 125 -13.32 12.52 -27.18
CA LEU A 125 -14.75 12.42 -27.41
C LEU A 125 -15.12 11.50 -28.57
N ALA A 126 -14.13 11.02 -29.33
CA ALA A 126 -14.35 10.14 -30.49
C ALA A 126 -15.07 8.83 -30.12
N ASP A 127 -14.76 8.27 -28.94
CA ASP A 127 -15.34 7.00 -28.46
C ASP A 127 -16.64 7.20 -27.67
N LEU A 128 -17.01 8.46 -27.39
CA LEU A 128 -18.16 8.78 -26.55
C LEU A 128 -19.39 9.09 -27.42
N PRO A 129 -20.58 8.55 -27.10
CA PRO A 129 -21.80 8.92 -27.82
C PRO A 129 -22.04 10.44 -27.79
N PRO A 130 -22.51 11.05 -28.90
CA PRO A 130 -22.64 12.51 -29.03
C PRO A 130 -23.46 13.18 -27.93
N GLN A 131 -24.44 12.47 -27.36
CA GLN A 131 -25.26 12.95 -26.24
C GLN A 131 -24.47 13.22 -24.94
N TYR A 132 -23.24 12.73 -24.80
CA TYR A 132 -22.41 12.99 -23.63
C TYR A 132 -21.30 14.01 -23.88
N HIS A 133 -21.16 14.52 -25.12
CA HIS A 133 -20.14 15.51 -25.47
C HIS A 133 -20.34 16.82 -24.69
N GLU A 134 -21.57 17.14 -24.27
CA GLU A 134 -21.85 18.30 -23.40
C GLU A 134 -21.20 18.18 -22.01
N PHE A 135 -20.88 16.95 -21.56
CA PHE A 135 -20.26 16.67 -20.28
C PHE A 135 -18.75 16.38 -20.38
N ALA A 136 -18.13 16.57 -21.57
CA ALA A 136 -16.71 16.35 -21.80
C ALA A 136 -15.80 16.92 -20.71
N ARG A 137 -16.19 18.11 -20.21
CA ARG A 137 -15.49 18.86 -19.17
C ARG A 137 -15.43 18.13 -17.82
N VAL A 138 -16.44 17.32 -17.49
CA VAL A 138 -16.54 16.55 -16.23
C VAL A 138 -15.47 15.45 -16.16
N PHE A 139 -15.00 14.96 -17.31
CA PHE A 139 -13.97 13.93 -17.39
C PHE A 139 -12.54 14.48 -17.32
N GLY A 140 -12.36 15.81 -17.17
CA GLY A 140 -11.06 16.43 -16.95
C GLY A 140 -10.59 16.30 -15.49
N GLU A 141 -9.29 16.08 -15.28
CA GLU A 141 -8.69 15.93 -13.94
C GLU A 141 -8.98 17.10 -12.98
N GLU A 142 -9.15 18.30 -13.53
CA GLU A 142 -9.45 19.52 -12.76
C GLU A 142 -10.87 19.51 -12.18
N GLU A 143 -11.86 18.96 -12.89
CA GLU A 143 -13.26 18.93 -12.42
C GLU A 143 -13.57 17.73 -11.52
N PHE A 144 -12.79 16.65 -11.62
CA PHE A 144 -12.93 15.46 -10.77
C PHE A 144 -12.80 15.77 -9.27
N LYS A 145 -12.06 16.82 -8.90
CA LYS A 145 -11.81 17.19 -7.50
C LYS A 145 -12.95 18.01 -6.88
N VAL A 146 -13.95 18.42 -7.66
CA VAL A 146 -15.03 19.29 -7.21
C VAL A 146 -16.32 18.48 -7.11
N LEU A 147 -16.91 18.43 -5.91
CA LEU A 147 -18.23 17.82 -5.74
C LEU A 147 -19.26 18.58 -6.58
N PRO A 148 -20.22 17.88 -7.23
CA PRO A 148 -21.29 18.54 -7.95
C PRO A 148 -22.09 19.45 -7.00
N PRO A 149 -22.65 20.55 -7.50
CA PRO A 149 -23.47 21.45 -6.67
C PRO A 149 -24.69 20.72 -6.10
N HIS A 150 -25.07 21.05 -4.87
CA HIS A 150 -26.27 20.52 -4.22
C HIS A 150 -27.50 20.75 -5.09
N ARG A 151 -28.35 19.72 -5.23
CA ARG A 151 -29.60 19.75 -6.01
C ARG A 151 -30.80 19.63 -5.06
N GLU A 152 -32.02 19.84 -5.58
CA GLU A 152 -33.27 19.63 -4.81
C GLU A 152 -33.38 18.20 -4.23
N TYR A 153 -32.74 17.23 -4.89
CA TYR A 153 -32.57 15.87 -4.40
C TYR A 153 -31.10 15.64 -4.12
N ASP A 154 -30.74 15.62 -2.84
CA ASP A 154 -29.44 15.13 -2.38
C ASP A 154 -29.67 13.82 -1.64
N ILE A 155 -29.05 12.74 -2.10
CA ILE A 155 -29.25 11.42 -1.50
C ILE A 155 -28.30 11.30 -0.30
N ALA A 156 -28.74 11.81 0.84
CA ALA A 156 -28.06 11.61 2.11
C ALA A 156 -28.45 10.25 2.72
N ILE A 157 -27.46 9.44 3.07
CA ILE A 157 -27.67 8.30 3.97
C ILE A 157 -27.78 8.86 5.38
N ASN A 158 -29.00 9.25 5.76
CA ASN A 158 -29.26 9.78 7.10
C ASN A 158 -29.22 8.64 8.11
N LEU A 159 -28.25 8.67 9.03
CA LEU A 159 -28.23 7.75 10.16
C LEU A 159 -29.26 8.19 11.20
N LEU A 160 -29.92 7.21 11.83
CA LEU A 160 -30.75 7.52 12.99
C LEU A 160 -29.85 8.05 14.13
N PRO A 161 -30.32 9.01 14.94
CA PRO A 161 -29.61 9.42 16.15
C PRO A 161 -29.30 8.18 17.01
N ASP A 162 -28.05 8.05 17.45
CA ASP A 162 -27.52 6.89 18.20
C ASP A 162 -27.49 5.54 17.45
N ALA A 163 -27.62 5.53 16.11
CA ALA A 163 -27.47 4.33 15.32
C ALA A 163 -26.07 3.71 15.48
N LYS A 164 -26.01 2.53 16.09
CA LYS A 164 -24.80 1.70 16.09
C LYS A 164 -24.68 1.00 14.74
N LEU A 165 -23.76 1.48 13.92
CA LEU A 165 -23.37 0.78 12.69
C LEU A 165 -22.78 -0.57 13.06
N THR A 166 -23.49 -1.65 12.73
CA THR A 166 -22.94 -2.99 12.82
C THR A 166 -21.90 -3.15 11.70
N PRO A 167 -20.70 -3.69 11.97
CA PRO A 167 -19.77 -4.06 10.90
C PRO A 167 -20.49 -4.98 9.92
N GLY A 168 -20.76 -4.49 8.71
CA GLY A 168 -21.33 -5.31 7.64
C GLY A 168 -20.26 -6.27 7.11
N PRO A 169 -20.64 -7.40 6.51
CA PRO A 169 -19.69 -8.22 5.77
C PRO A 169 -19.04 -7.37 4.68
N ILE A 170 -17.71 -7.39 4.61
CA ILE A 170 -16.97 -6.83 3.48
C ILE A 170 -17.29 -7.76 2.30
N TYR A 171 -18.11 -7.29 1.36
CA TYR A 171 -18.33 -8.00 0.12
C TYR A 171 -17.06 -7.88 -0.71
N TRP A 172 -16.46 -9.03 -1.03
CA TRP A 172 -15.47 -9.10 -2.09
C TRP A 172 -16.17 -8.66 -3.37
N MET A 173 -15.65 -7.64 -4.05
CA MET A 173 -16.07 -7.38 -5.43
C MET A 173 -15.79 -8.67 -6.19
N THR A 174 -16.84 -9.29 -6.72
CA THR A 174 -16.67 -10.40 -7.64
C THR A 174 -16.09 -9.84 -8.93
N ASP A 175 -15.06 -10.48 -9.47
CA ASP A 175 -14.62 -10.20 -10.84
C ASP A 175 -15.75 -10.57 -11.80
N ALA A 176 -16.46 -9.55 -12.30
CA ALA A 176 -17.02 -9.49 -13.65
C ALA A 176 -18.00 -8.30 -13.77
N GLU A 177 -17.58 -7.26 -14.46
CA GLU A 177 -18.32 -6.85 -15.65
C GLU A 177 -17.31 -6.82 -16.79
N SER A 178 -17.51 -7.74 -17.74
CA SER A 178 -16.78 -7.85 -19.02
C SER A 178 -17.36 -6.90 -20.04
#